data_AF-A0A2T0KU20-F1
#
_entry.id   AF-A0A2T0KU20-F1
#
_cell.length_a   1.000
_cell.length_b   1.000
_cell.length_c   1.000
_cell.angle_alpha   90.00
_cell.angle_beta   90.00
_cell.angle_gamma   90.00
#
_symmetry.space_group_name_H-M   'P 1'
#
loop_
_entity.id
_entity.type
_entity.pdbx_description
1 polymer ?
#
loop_
_entity_poly.entity_id
_entity_poly.type
_entity_poly.pdbx_seq_one_letter_code
_entity_poly.pdbx_strand_id
1 'polypeptide(L)' 'MQTDPTIDPVADPANQPLDEPGEQPRPLPGVPPETDPLAPGSSPEDEEALRWSQDEP' A
#
# COMPACT_ATOMS: atom_id res chain seq x y z
N MET A 1 -16.97 -17.88 32.00
CA MET A 1 -17.38 -16.71 31.18
C MET A 1 -16.11 -16.15 30.59
N GLN A 2 -15.98 -16.11 29.27
CA GLN A 2 -14.87 -15.39 28.64
C GLN A 2 -15.22 -13.90 28.67
N THR A 3 -14.36 -13.09 29.26
CA THR A 3 -14.48 -11.62 29.17
C THR A 3 -13.96 -11.20 27.80
N ASP A 4 -14.69 -10.32 27.12
CA ASP A 4 -14.18 -9.69 25.91
C ASP A 4 -12.88 -8.93 26.27
N PRO A 5 -11.78 -9.11 25.53
CA PRO A 5 -10.56 -8.38 25.81
C PRO A 5 -10.80 -6.88 25.62
N THR A 6 -10.64 -6.09 26.69
CA THR A 6 -10.66 -4.63 26.57
C THR A 6 -9.47 -4.20 25.72
N ILE A 7 -9.72 -3.89 24.45
CA ILE A 7 -8.74 -3.19 23.62
C ILE A 7 -8.72 -1.74 24.09
N ASP A 8 -7.58 -1.30 24.63
CA ASP A 8 -7.34 0.11 24.93
C ASP A 8 -7.22 0.85 23.58
N PRO A 9 -8.12 1.80 23.26
CA PRO A 9 -8.13 2.46 21.97
C PRO A 9 -6.88 3.33 21.73
N VAL A 10 -6.13 3.69 22.79
CA VAL A 10 -4.86 4.43 22.70
C VAL A 10 -3.70 3.48 22.39
N ALA A 11 -3.77 2.25 22.88
CA ALA A 11 -2.82 1.19 22.54
C ALA A 11 -3.12 0.54 21.18
N ASP A 12 -4.29 0.83 20.58
CA ASP A 12 -4.66 0.32 19.28
C ASP A 12 -3.79 0.98 18.17
N PRO A 13 -2.96 0.20 17.47
CA PRO A 13 -2.05 0.74 16.46
C PRO A 13 -2.80 1.30 15.24
N ALA A 14 -4.05 0.90 14.98
CA ALA A 14 -4.85 1.47 13.89
C ALA A 14 -5.34 2.89 14.23
N ASN A 15 -5.32 3.29 15.50
CA ASN A 15 -5.58 4.65 15.94
C ASN A 15 -4.30 5.52 16.04
N GLN A 16 -3.11 4.95 15.80
CA GLN A 16 -1.88 5.74 15.74
C GLN A 16 -1.83 6.53 14.42
N PRO A 17 -1.33 7.77 14.43
CA PRO A 17 -1.12 8.49 13.18
C PRO A 17 -0.12 7.71 12.31
N LEU A 18 -0.41 7.63 11.01
CA LEU A 18 0.57 7.12 10.06
C LEU A 18 1.81 8.03 10.12
N ASP A 19 3.00 7.43 10.11
CA ASP A 19 4.24 8.19 10.02
C ASP A 19 4.17 9.18 8.85
N GLU A 20 4.84 10.32 9.01
CA GLU A 20 4.96 11.29 7.93
C GLU A 20 5.42 10.57 6.65
N PRO A 21 4.67 10.69 5.54
CA PRO A 21 5.13 10.09 4.29
C PRO A 21 6.49 10.72 4.00
N GLY A 22 7.52 9.88 3.86
CA GLY A 22 8.85 10.35 3.49
C GLY A 22 8.79 11.18 2.20
N GLU A 23 9.90 11.81 1.83
CA GLU A 23 9.99 12.63 0.62
C GLU A 23 9.71 11.79 -0.65
N GLN A 24 8.44 11.59 -0.97
CA GLN A 24 8.01 10.99 -2.21
C GLN A 24 8.30 12.02 -3.31
N PRO A 25 9.13 11.66 -4.31
CA PRO A 25 9.43 12.58 -5.39
C PRO A 25 8.13 12.94 -6.10
N ARG A 26 7.81 14.24 -6.13
CA ARG A 26 6.67 14.73 -6.89
C ARG A 26 6.99 14.57 -8.38
N PRO A 27 6.08 13.97 -9.18
CA PRO A 27 6.22 13.95 -10.62
C PRO A 27 6.41 15.38 -11.14
N LEU A 28 7.27 15.54 -12.14
CA LEU A 28 7.50 16.84 -12.76
C LEU A 28 6.20 17.34 -13.41
N PRO A 29 5.80 18.60 -13.17
CA PRO A 29 4.57 19.14 -13.76
C PRO A 29 4.68 19.15 -15.28
N GLY A 30 3.69 18.56 -15.95
CA GLY A 30 3.62 18.48 -17.41
C GLY A 30 4.39 17.31 -18.04
N VAL A 31 5.09 16.50 -17.24
CA VAL A 31 5.61 15.21 -17.67
C VAL A 31 4.54 14.17 -17.34
N PRO A 32 3.86 13.57 -18.33
CA PRO A 32 2.99 12.44 -18.06
C PRO A 32 3.83 11.31 -17.46
N PRO A 33 3.29 10.51 -16.53
CA PRO A 33 3.99 9.32 -16.08
C PRO A 33 4.40 8.49 -17.30
N GLU A 34 5.63 8.00 -17.31
CA GLU A 34 6.15 7.15 -18.38
C GLU A 34 5.45 5.77 -18.42
N THR A 35 4.63 5.48 -17.40
CA THR A 35 3.80 4.29 -17.30
C THR A 35 2.43 4.55 -17.93
N ASP A 36 2.07 3.72 -18.92
CA ASP A 36 0.73 3.70 -19.48
C ASP A 36 -0.24 3.19 -18.41
N PRO A 37 -1.22 3.99 -17.95
CA PRO A 37 -2.10 3.60 -16.84
C PRO A 37 -3.02 2.43 -17.17
N LEU A 38 -3.09 2.01 -18.43
CA LEU A 38 -3.85 0.86 -18.91
C LEU A 38 -2.93 -0.31 -19.30
N ALA A 39 -1.60 -0.15 -19.21
CA ALA A 39 -0.70 -1.26 -19.41
C ALA A 39 -0.95 -2.30 -18.30
N PRO A 40 -1.13 -3.58 -18.67
CA PRO A 40 -1.22 -4.67 -17.69
C PRO A 40 0.06 -4.64 -16.84
N GLY A 41 -0.06 -4.58 -15.51
CA GLY A 41 1.08 -4.31 -14.62
C GLY A 41 1.15 -2.91 -14.01
N SER A 42 0.34 -1.94 -14.48
CA SER A 42 0.41 -0.54 -14.01
C SER A 42 -0.53 -0.23 -12.85
N SER A 43 -1.43 -1.15 -12.52
CA SER A 43 -2.15 -1.12 -11.24
C SER A 43 -1.26 -1.76 -10.17
N PRO A 44 -1.23 -1.24 -8.93
CA PRO A 44 -0.49 -1.88 -7.84
C PRO A 44 -0.91 -3.35 -7.63
N GLU A 45 -2.19 -3.66 -7.89
CA GLU A 45 -2.76 -5.01 -7.86
C GLU A 45 -2.20 -5.98 -8.91
N ASP A 46 -1.67 -5.46 -10.03
CA ASP A 46 -1.03 -6.29 -11.06
C ASP A 46 0.44 -6.59 -10.69
N GLU A 47 1.14 -5.70 -9.99
CA GLU A 47 2.52 -5.95 -9.54
C GLU A 47 2.61 -7.12 -8.54
N GLU A 48 1.61 -7.26 -7.67
CA GLU A 48 1.50 -8.40 -6.74
C GLU A 48 1.08 -9.70 -7.45
N ALA A 49 0.16 -9.62 -8.42
CA ALA A 49 -0.25 -10.77 -9.23
C ALA A 49 0.91 -11.33 -10.08
N LEU A 50 1.78 -10.45 -10.60
CA LEU A 50 2.99 -10.82 -11.35
C LEU A 50 4.06 -11.47 -10.47
N ARG A 51 4.18 -11.06 -9.19
CA ARG A 51 5.11 -11.68 -8.23
C ARG A 51 4.64 -13.05 -7.78
N TRP A 52 3.34 -13.22 -7.57
CA TRP A 52 2.75 -14.53 -7.23
C TRP A 52 2.91 -15.54 -8.36
N SER A 53 2.76 -15.10 -9.61
CA SER A 53 2.91 -15.95 -10.80
C SER A 53 4.37 -16.35 -11.10
N GLN A 54 5.35 -15.77 -10.40
CA GLN A 54 6.78 -16.07 -10.57
C GLN A 54 7.31 -17.03 -9.49
N ASP A 55 6.56 -17.22 -8.40
CA ASP A 55 6.86 -18.15 -7.29
C ASP A 55 5.89 -19.36 -7.34
N GLU A 56 5.73 -19.97 -8.52
CA GLU A 56 5.11 -21.29 -8.65
C GLU A 56 6.18 -22.26 -9.17
N PRO A 57 6.60 -23.28 -8.39
CA PRO A 57 7.63 -24.24 -8.79
C PRO A 57 7.16 -25.29 -9.80
#